data_AF-B7GRM2-F1
#
_entry.id   AF-B7GRM2-F1
#
_cell.length_a   1.000
_cell.length_b   1.000
_cell.length_c   1.000
_cell.angle_alpha   90.00
_cell.angle_beta   90.00
_cell.angle_gamma   90.00
#
_symmetry.space_group_name_H-M   'P 1'
#
loop_
_entity.id
_entity.type
_entity.pdbx_description
1 polymer ?
#
loop_
_entity_poly.entity_id
_entity_poly.type
_entity_poly.pdbx_seq_one_letter_code
_entity_poly.pdbx_strand_id
1 'polypeptide(L)'
;MATQLENRNSQIDELTKDVNNLRSQVDEQSKKISGSVKSDTLIQDEMVNGATVVEGEGITMTLADPIAASQSDQSSSNRVGTSTNIRVITDLDLQQLVSLMFQNGAEAIAINGNRLGAQTSIRKAGGHILIGMTAIQSPYTIEAIGDKSALAEAMGKKKLASLYDSFKEAGIYPQVSKSNSITLEAAVTGEVKYAERNE
;
A
#
# COMPACT_ATOMS: atom_id res chain seq x y z
N MET A 1 -10.90 -18.88 20.27
CA MET A 1 -9.56 -18.48 19.81
C MET A 1 -9.65 -17.76 18.45
N ALA A 2 -10.09 -18.41 17.36
CA ALA A 2 -10.23 -17.76 16.04
C ALA A 2 -11.17 -16.54 16.05
N THR A 3 -12.37 -16.68 16.64
CA THR A 3 -13.39 -15.62 16.72
C THR A 3 -12.95 -14.40 17.55
N GLN A 4 -12.03 -14.58 18.51
CA GLN A 4 -11.48 -13.47 19.32
C GLN A 4 -10.39 -12.69 18.58
N LEU A 5 -9.62 -13.35 17.72
CA LEU A 5 -8.62 -12.71 16.86
C LEU A 5 -9.32 -11.90 15.76
N GLU A 6 -10.38 -12.45 15.19
CA GLU A 6 -11.19 -11.81 14.15
C GLU A 6 -11.88 -10.54 14.69
N ASN A 7 -12.54 -10.64 15.86
CA ASN A 7 -13.12 -9.47 16.51
C ASN A 7 -12.08 -8.40 16.88
N ARG A 8 -10.87 -8.80 17.31
CA ARG A 8 -9.79 -7.85 17.62
C ARG A 8 -9.26 -7.14 16.37
N ASN A 9 -9.17 -7.85 15.24
CA ASN A 9 -8.76 -7.24 13.97
C ASN A 9 -9.81 -6.23 13.49
N SER A 10 -11.10 -6.58 13.53
CA SER A 10 -12.17 -5.64 13.20
C SER A 10 -12.14 -4.40 14.10
N GLN A 11 -11.89 -4.60 15.40
CA GLN A 11 -11.76 -3.49 16.34
C GLN A 11 -10.53 -2.63 16.05
N ILE A 12 -9.40 -3.21 15.65
CA ILE A 12 -8.21 -2.46 15.21
C ILE A 12 -8.51 -1.65 13.93
N ASP A 13 -9.22 -2.23 12.97
CA ASP A 13 -9.60 -1.55 11.72
C ASP A 13 -10.56 -0.37 11.99
N GLU A 14 -11.54 -0.55 12.87
CA GLU A 14 -12.43 0.53 13.32
C GLU A 14 -11.66 1.63 14.05
N LEU A 15 -10.81 1.27 15.01
CA LEU A 15 -9.98 2.25 15.73
C LEU A 15 -9.03 2.98 14.79
N THR A 16 -8.51 2.30 13.77
CA THR A 16 -7.64 2.91 12.75
C THR A 16 -8.40 3.94 11.93
N LYS A 17 -9.61 3.62 11.47
CA LYS A 17 -10.49 4.57 10.77
C LYS A 17 -10.86 5.76 11.65
N ASP A 18 -11.18 5.50 12.92
CA ASP A 18 -11.54 6.55 13.88
C ASP A 18 -10.36 7.47 14.16
N VAL A 19 -9.15 6.94 14.34
CA VAL A 19 -7.93 7.74 14.50
C VAL A 19 -7.67 8.62 13.28
N ASN A 20 -7.82 8.08 12.06
CA ASN A 20 -7.65 8.85 10.84
C ASN A 20 -8.70 9.97 10.73
N ASN A 21 -9.97 9.66 10.97
CA ASN A 21 -11.06 10.65 10.96
C ASN A 21 -10.85 11.75 12.02
N LEU A 22 -10.48 11.36 13.24
CA LEU A 22 -10.29 12.30 14.34
C LEU A 22 -9.09 13.22 14.07
N ARG A 23 -8.03 12.71 13.45
CA ARG A 23 -6.91 13.53 12.97
C ARG A 23 -7.33 14.51 11.89
N SER A 24 -8.11 14.08 10.89
CA SER A 24 -8.64 14.99 9.87
C SER A 24 -9.49 16.11 10.50
N GLN A 25 -10.30 15.79 11.51
CA GLN A 25 -11.09 16.79 12.25
C GLN A 25 -10.22 17.75 13.06
N VAL A 26 -9.17 17.24 13.73
CA VAL A 26 -8.21 18.06 14.47
C VAL A 26 -7.45 18.99 13.53
N ASP A 27 -7.05 18.53 12.34
CA ASP A 27 -6.43 19.37 11.32
C ASP A 27 -7.38 20.47 10.82
N GLU A 28 -8.65 20.14 10.56
CA GLU A 28 -9.66 21.13 10.18
C GLU A 28 -9.94 22.17 11.27
N GLN A 29 -10.06 21.75 12.53
CA GLN A 29 -10.25 22.67 13.65
C GLN A 29 -9.01 23.50 13.91
N SER A 30 -7.82 22.93 13.79
CA SER A 30 -6.55 23.65 13.92
C SER A 30 -6.43 24.74 12.86
N LYS A 31 -6.82 24.48 11.60
CA LYS A 31 -6.91 25.49 10.52
C LYS A 31 -7.89 26.63 10.82
N LYS A 32 -8.94 26.38 11.62
CA LYS A 32 -9.96 27.39 11.98
C LYS A 32 -9.56 28.25 13.19
N ILE A 33 -8.82 27.67 14.14
CA ILE A 33 -8.44 28.32 15.40
C ILE A 33 -7.11 29.08 15.25
N SER A 34 -6.17 28.48 14.54
CA SER A 34 -4.87 29.06 14.28
C SER A 34 -4.93 29.81 12.95
N GLY A 35 -4.99 31.14 13.00
CA GLY A 35 -4.57 31.99 11.86
C GLY A 35 -3.09 31.80 11.48
N SER A 36 -2.39 30.86 12.13
CA SER A 36 -1.05 30.40 11.85
C SER A 36 -1.04 29.62 10.54
N VAL A 37 -0.45 30.23 9.52
CA VAL A 37 0.09 29.50 8.37
C VAL A 37 0.97 28.37 8.94
N LYS A 38 0.55 27.10 8.83
CA LYS A 38 1.49 25.97 9.03
C LYS A 38 2.68 26.31 8.15
N SER A 39 3.90 26.31 8.70
CA SER A 39 5.09 26.54 7.88
C SER A 39 5.05 25.59 6.69
N ASP A 40 5.38 26.06 5.48
CA ASP A 40 5.41 25.23 4.28
C ASP A 40 6.25 23.95 4.51
N THR A 41 7.29 24.06 5.34
CA THR A 41 8.12 22.93 5.77
C THR A 41 7.33 21.87 6.55
N LEU A 42 6.46 22.25 7.50
CA LEU A 42 5.65 21.28 8.25
C LEU A 42 4.65 20.56 7.34
N ILE A 43 4.06 21.28 6.38
CA ILE A 43 3.12 20.69 5.42
C ILE A 43 3.85 19.66 4.56
N GLN A 44 5.02 20.02 4.03
CA GLN A 44 5.85 19.11 3.25
C GLN A 44 6.27 17.88 4.06
N ASP A 45 6.69 18.06 5.32
CA ASP A 45 7.05 16.96 6.21
C ASP A 45 5.86 16.03 6.45
N GLU A 46 4.66 16.57 6.68
CA GLU A 46 3.44 15.78 6.85
C GLU A 46 3.08 15.00 5.58
N MET A 47 3.23 15.61 4.40
CA MET A 47 2.96 14.96 3.11
C MET A 47 3.93 13.81 2.82
N VAL A 48 5.24 14.04 3.03
CA VAL A 48 6.31 13.04 2.79
C VAL A 48 6.21 11.88 3.77
N ASN A 49 5.87 12.14 5.03
CA ASN A 49 5.67 11.09 6.02
C ASN A 49 4.32 10.35 5.87
N GLY A 50 3.46 10.81 4.97
CA GLY A 50 2.12 10.26 4.77
C GLY A 50 1.16 10.58 5.92
N ALA A 51 1.43 11.60 6.73
CA ALA A 51 0.57 12.00 7.86
C ALA A 51 -0.72 12.70 7.41
N THR A 52 -0.80 13.14 6.16
CA THR A 52 -1.95 13.84 5.60
C THR A 52 -2.37 13.23 4.25
N VAL A 53 -3.60 13.55 3.85
CA VAL A 53 -4.15 13.21 2.53
C VAL A 53 -3.41 14.02 1.47
N VAL A 54 -3.02 13.37 0.37
CA VAL A 54 -2.35 14.06 -0.74
C VAL A 54 -3.04 13.74 -2.06
N GLU A 55 -2.95 14.66 -3.01
CA GLU A 55 -3.48 14.49 -4.36
C GLU A 55 -2.42 14.87 -5.39
N GLY A 56 -2.33 14.12 -6.48
CA GLY A 56 -1.44 14.45 -7.58
C GLY A 56 -1.61 13.52 -8.78
N GLU A 57 -0.89 13.82 -9.86
CA GLU A 57 -0.84 12.91 -11.00
C GLU A 57 0.01 11.67 -10.70
N GLY A 58 -0.18 10.61 -11.47
CA GLY A 58 0.54 9.37 -11.20
C GLY A 58 0.11 8.18 -12.04
N ILE A 59 0.37 6.99 -11.51
CA ILE A 59 -0.02 5.72 -12.13
C ILE A 59 -0.78 4.83 -11.15
N THR A 60 -1.66 4.00 -11.71
CA THR A 60 -2.28 2.87 -11.02
C THR A 60 -1.83 1.59 -11.71
N MET A 61 -1.14 0.73 -10.95
CA MET A 61 -0.72 -0.60 -11.37
C MET A 61 -1.63 -1.67 -10.74
N THR A 62 -2.16 -2.58 -11.54
CA THR A 62 -3.02 -3.67 -11.06
C THR A 62 -2.40 -5.03 -11.37
N LEU A 63 -2.36 -5.91 -10.37
CA LEU A 63 -1.89 -7.29 -10.46
C LEU A 63 -2.96 -8.24 -9.93
N ALA A 64 -3.28 -9.27 -10.70
CA ALA A 64 -4.23 -10.30 -10.29
C ALA A 64 -3.54 -11.67 -10.27
N ASP A 65 -3.81 -12.45 -9.24
CA ASP A 65 -3.39 -13.84 -9.14
C ASP A 65 -4.08 -14.65 -10.24
N PRO A 66 -3.43 -15.69 -10.77
CA PRO A 66 -4.03 -16.50 -11.82
C PRO A 66 -5.27 -17.23 -11.30
N ILE A 67 -6.28 -17.40 -12.16
CA ILE A 67 -7.56 -18.06 -11.82
C ILE A 67 -7.34 -19.44 -11.20
N ALA A 68 -6.29 -20.15 -11.61
CA ALA A 68 -5.93 -21.47 -11.08
C ALA A 68 -5.55 -21.42 -9.58
N ALA A 69 -5.05 -20.30 -9.07
CA ALA A 69 -4.72 -20.12 -7.65
C ALA A 69 -5.97 -19.90 -6.77
N SER A 70 -7.07 -19.40 -7.34
CA SER A 70 -8.35 -19.23 -6.60
C SER A 70 -9.06 -20.56 -6.32
N GLN A 71 -8.70 -21.65 -7.01
CA GLN A 71 -9.32 -22.97 -6.83
C GLN A 71 -8.54 -23.87 -5.86
N SER A 72 -7.32 -23.52 -5.51
CA SER A 72 -6.58 -24.16 -4.43
C SER A 72 -6.95 -23.46 -3.12
N ASP A 73 -7.82 -24.07 -2.33
CA ASP A 73 -8.10 -23.64 -0.96
C ASP A 73 -6.79 -23.28 -0.24
N GLN A 74 -6.72 -22.07 0.30
CA GLN A 74 -5.67 -21.57 1.23
C GLN A 74 -5.62 -22.36 2.56
N SER A 75 -6.28 -23.51 2.61
CA SER A 75 -6.42 -24.42 3.74
C SER A 75 -6.19 -25.85 3.26
N SER A 76 -4.95 -26.20 2.93
CA SER A 76 -4.55 -27.62 2.90
C SER A 76 -3.05 -27.75 3.12
N SER A 77 -2.70 -27.78 4.40
CA SER A 77 -1.60 -28.60 4.88
C SER A 77 -1.79 -30.04 4.37
N ASN A 78 -0.76 -30.61 3.74
CA ASN A 78 -0.60 -32.03 3.42
C ASN A 78 -1.54 -32.67 2.37
N ARG A 79 -1.35 -32.37 1.09
CA ARG A 79 -1.48 -33.41 0.05
C ARG A 79 -0.25 -33.47 -0.85
N VAL A 80 0.56 -34.49 -0.62
CA VAL A 80 1.58 -34.99 -1.55
C VAL A 80 0.83 -35.54 -2.76
N GLY A 81 0.77 -34.75 -3.83
CA GLY A 81 0.11 -35.14 -5.08
C GLY A 81 0.28 -34.04 -6.12
N THR A 82 1.39 -34.08 -6.86
CA THR A 82 1.60 -33.33 -8.13
C THR A 82 1.18 -31.86 -8.11
N SER A 83 1.53 -31.10 -7.06
CA SER A 83 1.28 -29.66 -7.03
C SER A 83 2.19 -28.97 -8.04
N THR A 84 1.68 -28.69 -9.23
CA THR A 84 2.20 -27.62 -10.07
C THR A 84 2.11 -26.36 -9.18
N ASN A 85 3.24 -25.91 -8.61
CA ASN A 85 3.24 -24.74 -7.74
C ASN A 85 2.83 -23.53 -8.58
N ILE A 86 1.54 -23.16 -8.50
CA ILE A 86 1.03 -21.98 -9.18
C ILE A 86 1.64 -20.77 -8.46
N ARG A 87 2.47 -20.02 -9.16
CA ARG A 87 3.03 -18.79 -8.62
C ARG A 87 1.90 -17.77 -8.43
N VAL A 88 1.83 -17.22 -7.24
CA VAL A 88 0.96 -16.09 -6.86
C VAL A 88 1.81 -14.86 -6.57
N ILE A 89 1.20 -13.68 -6.55
CA ILE A 89 1.87 -12.46 -6.10
C ILE A 89 2.27 -12.62 -4.63
N THR A 90 3.53 -12.31 -4.33
CA THR A 90 4.08 -12.35 -2.96
C THR A 90 4.26 -10.95 -2.40
N ASP A 91 4.44 -10.86 -1.08
CA ASP A 91 4.83 -9.62 -0.41
C ASP A 91 6.16 -9.07 -0.94
N LEU A 92 7.11 -9.95 -1.32
CA LEU A 92 8.38 -9.56 -1.94
C LEU A 92 8.18 -8.90 -3.32
N ASP A 93 7.26 -9.42 -4.14
CA ASP A 93 6.95 -8.81 -5.44
C ASP A 93 6.40 -7.38 -5.24
N LEU A 94 5.50 -7.18 -4.26
CA LEU A 94 4.97 -5.86 -3.93
C LEU A 94 6.04 -4.91 -3.38
N GLN A 95 6.90 -5.39 -2.47
CA GLN A 95 8.02 -4.61 -1.95
C GLN A 95 8.97 -4.16 -3.07
N GLN A 96 9.26 -5.05 -4.02
CA GLN A 96 10.12 -4.74 -5.16
C GLN A 96 9.48 -3.67 -6.05
N LEU A 97 8.20 -3.81 -6.38
CA LEU A 97 7.46 -2.83 -7.21
C LEU A 97 7.42 -1.46 -6.54
N VAL A 98 7.10 -1.40 -5.24
CA VAL A 98 7.11 -0.16 -4.46
C VAL A 98 8.48 0.49 -4.46
N SER A 99 9.53 -0.30 -4.22
CA SER A 99 10.91 0.20 -4.21
C SER A 99 11.30 0.77 -5.57
N LEU A 100 10.89 0.14 -6.67
CA LEU A 100 11.13 0.63 -8.03
C LEU A 100 10.36 1.92 -8.31
N MET A 101 9.12 2.05 -7.85
CA MET A 101 8.34 3.28 -8.01
C MET A 101 9.01 4.47 -7.29
N PHE A 102 9.44 4.30 -6.03
CA PHE A 102 10.18 5.34 -5.31
C PHE A 102 11.50 5.69 -6.02
N GLN A 103 12.25 4.69 -6.50
CA GLN A 103 13.48 4.93 -7.27
C GLN A 103 13.26 5.72 -8.56
N ASN A 104 12.05 5.69 -9.12
CA ASN A 104 11.68 6.39 -10.35
C ASN A 104 10.83 7.65 -10.09
N GLY A 105 10.90 8.20 -8.86
CA GLY A 105 10.31 9.50 -8.54
C GLY A 105 8.85 9.47 -8.10
N ALA A 106 8.35 8.33 -7.62
CA ALA A 106 7.10 8.34 -6.87
C ALA A 106 7.30 9.09 -5.54
N GLU A 107 6.40 10.02 -5.22
CA GLU A 107 6.43 10.82 -3.99
C GLU A 107 5.52 10.20 -2.91
N ALA A 108 4.50 9.47 -3.34
CA ALA A 108 3.53 8.84 -2.47
C ALA A 108 2.98 7.56 -3.09
N ILE A 109 2.84 6.49 -2.29
CA ILE A 109 2.36 5.19 -2.77
C ILE A 109 1.33 4.60 -1.81
N ALA A 110 0.26 4.03 -2.33
CA ALA A 110 -0.70 3.21 -1.59
C ALA A 110 -0.88 1.83 -2.24
N ILE A 111 -1.19 0.83 -1.42
CA ILE A 111 -1.55 -0.52 -1.88
C ILE A 111 -2.96 -0.86 -1.38
N ASN A 112 -3.88 -1.10 -2.31
CA ASN A 112 -5.31 -1.31 -2.05
C ASN A 112 -5.88 -0.23 -1.11
N GLY A 113 -5.55 1.04 -1.36
CA GLY A 113 -5.97 2.19 -0.56
C GLY A 113 -5.20 2.41 0.76
N ASN A 114 -4.27 1.51 1.14
CA ASN A 114 -3.46 1.68 2.34
C ASN A 114 -2.18 2.45 1.98
N ARG A 115 -2.11 3.72 2.41
CA ARG A 115 -0.94 4.57 2.20
C ARG A 115 0.30 4.04 2.93
N LEU A 116 1.40 3.98 2.19
CA LEU A 116 2.71 3.68 2.76
C LEU A 116 3.26 4.95 3.40
N GLY A 117 3.44 4.91 4.72
CA GLY A 117 4.16 5.91 5.51
C GLY A 117 5.37 5.28 6.19
N ALA A 118 6.06 6.06 7.03
CA ALA A 118 7.32 5.64 7.67
C ALA A 118 7.21 4.35 8.53
N GLN A 119 6.02 4.03 9.03
CA GLN A 119 5.77 2.84 9.86
C GLN A 119 4.98 1.74 9.14
N THR A 120 4.61 1.95 7.87
CA THR A 120 3.85 0.96 7.11
C THR A 120 4.80 -0.13 6.61
N SER A 121 4.48 -1.39 6.92
CA SER A 121 5.26 -2.56 6.45
C SER A 121 4.47 -3.36 5.41
N ILE A 122 5.17 -4.02 4.49
CA ILE A 122 4.57 -4.98 3.56
C ILE A 122 5.10 -6.34 3.97
N ARG A 123 4.23 -7.27 4.41
CA ARG A 123 4.68 -8.57 4.95
C ARG A 123 3.67 -9.67 4.73
N LYS A 124 4.13 -10.90 4.57
CA LYS A 124 3.26 -12.09 4.59
C LYS A 124 2.84 -12.47 6.01
N ALA A 125 1.57 -12.82 6.18
CA ALA A 125 1.05 -13.45 7.39
C ALA A 125 0.07 -14.58 7.00
N GLY A 126 0.49 -15.83 7.23
CA GLY A 126 -0.27 -17.00 6.78
C GLY A 126 -0.45 -17.01 5.26
N GLY A 127 -1.69 -17.08 4.80
CA GLY A 127 -2.08 -17.04 3.39
C GLY A 127 -2.27 -15.63 2.80
N HIS A 128 -2.14 -14.58 3.61
CA HIS A 128 -2.43 -13.20 3.23
C HIS A 128 -1.19 -12.31 3.24
N ILE A 129 -1.26 -11.21 2.50
CA ILE A 129 -0.29 -10.11 2.57
C ILE A 129 -0.89 -9.03 3.47
N LEU A 130 -0.08 -8.49 4.37
CA LEU A 130 -0.44 -7.37 5.24
C LEU A 130 0.26 -6.09 4.77
N ILE A 131 -0.51 -5.00 4.69
CA ILE A 131 -0.01 -3.63 4.55
C ILE A 131 -0.24 -2.92 5.88
N GLY A 132 0.84 -2.72 6.64
CA GLY A 132 0.75 -2.33 8.04
C GLY A 132 0.05 -3.42 8.86
N MET A 133 -1.22 -3.18 9.17
CA MET A 133 -2.09 -4.13 9.89
C MET A 133 -3.22 -4.67 9.02
N THR A 134 -3.46 -4.08 7.85
CA THR A 134 -4.57 -4.43 6.95
C THR A 134 -4.20 -5.63 6.10
N ALA A 135 -5.01 -6.70 6.16
CA ALA A 135 -4.88 -7.82 5.23
C ALA A 135 -5.45 -7.46 3.86
N ILE A 136 -4.67 -7.70 2.81
CA ILE A 136 -5.06 -7.48 1.43
C ILE A 136 -5.02 -8.80 0.65
N GLN A 137 -5.81 -8.86 -0.41
CA GLN A 137 -5.92 -10.01 -1.30
C GLN A 137 -6.03 -9.55 -2.75
N SER A 138 -5.78 -10.48 -3.66
CA SER A 138 -5.90 -10.25 -5.09
C SER A 138 -7.33 -9.84 -5.49
N PRO A 139 -7.52 -8.91 -6.45
CA PRO A 139 -6.48 -8.16 -7.17
C PRO A 139 -5.80 -7.09 -6.30
N TYR A 140 -4.50 -6.92 -6.53
CA TYR A 140 -3.66 -5.91 -5.89
C TYR A 140 -3.60 -4.66 -6.76
N THR A 141 -3.85 -3.50 -6.16
CA THR A 141 -3.78 -2.20 -6.82
C THR A 141 -2.73 -1.36 -6.12
N ILE A 142 -1.69 -0.95 -6.84
CA ILE A 142 -0.64 -0.04 -6.38
C ILE A 142 -0.84 1.31 -7.04
N GLU A 143 -1.12 2.33 -6.25
CA GLU A 143 -1.29 3.70 -6.70
C GLU A 143 -0.06 4.51 -6.31
N ALA A 144 0.53 5.21 -7.27
CA ALA A 144 1.74 6.01 -7.04
C ALA A 144 1.58 7.40 -7.65
N ILE A 145 1.75 8.43 -6.83
CA ILE A 145 1.80 9.84 -7.25
C ILE A 145 3.23 10.20 -7.62
N GLY A 146 3.41 10.90 -8.74
CA GLY A 146 4.67 11.35 -9.32
C GLY A 146 4.51 11.58 -10.83
N ASP A 147 5.60 11.84 -11.55
CA ASP A 147 5.53 12.02 -13.02
C ASP A 147 4.95 10.76 -13.68
N LYS A 148 3.69 10.84 -14.12
CA LYS A 148 2.93 9.71 -14.67
C LYS A 148 3.55 9.12 -15.93
N SER A 149 4.34 9.90 -16.67
CA SER A 149 5.01 9.41 -17.88
C SER A 149 6.29 8.68 -17.54
N ALA A 150 7.11 9.23 -16.65
CA ALA A 150 8.32 8.56 -16.16
C ALA A 150 7.98 7.26 -15.43
N LEU A 151 6.99 7.30 -14.53
CA LEU A 151 6.54 6.12 -13.78
C LEU A 151 5.96 5.04 -14.70
N ALA A 152 5.11 5.40 -15.67
CA ALA A 152 4.56 4.42 -16.60
C ALA A 152 5.62 3.78 -17.50
N GLU A 153 6.65 4.53 -17.90
CA GLU A 153 7.78 3.96 -18.65
C GLU A 153 8.58 2.98 -17.77
N ALA A 154 8.95 3.43 -16.56
CA ALA A 154 9.75 2.66 -15.62
C ALA A 154 9.07 1.36 -15.18
N MET A 155 7.76 1.41 -14.96
CA MET A 155 6.96 0.26 -14.50
C MET A 155 6.38 -0.58 -15.65
N GLY A 156 6.64 -0.19 -16.90
CA GLY A 156 6.18 -0.89 -18.09
C GLY A 156 7.02 -2.13 -18.43
N LYS A 157 6.44 -3.03 -19.21
CA LYS A 157 7.06 -4.29 -19.66
C LYS A 157 8.45 -4.11 -20.27
N LYS A 158 8.69 -3.00 -21.00
CA LYS A 158 9.97 -2.76 -21.67
C LYS A 158 11.14 -2.65 -20.68
N LYS A 159 10.94 -1.99 -19.54
CA LYS A 159 11.98 -1.79 -18.51
C LYS A 159 12.05 -2.98 -17.55
N LEU A 160 10.91 -3.59 -17.24
CA LEU A 160 10.80 -4.71 -16.31
C LEU A 160 10.57 -6.06 -17.02
N ALA A 161 11.26 -6.30 -18.13
CA ALA A 161 11.00 -7.47 -18.99
C ALA A 161 11.04 -8.81 -18.24
N SER A 162 12.12 -9.04 -17.47
CA SER A 162 12.29 -10.27 -16.67
C SER A 162 11.14 -10.48 -15.67
N LEU A 163 10.71 -9.42 -14.99
CA LEU A 163 9.61 -9.49 -14.04
C LEU A 163 8.28 -9.82 -14.75
N TYR A 164 7.97 -9.12 -15.85
CA TYR A 164 6.77 -9.37 -16.64
C TYR A 164 6.74 -10.76 -17.27
N ASP A 165 7.87 -11.27 -17.75
CA ASP A 165 7.96 -12.61 -18.32
C ASP A 165 7.72 -13.66 -17.24
N SER A 166 8.32 -13.47 -16.05
CA SER A 166 8.11 -14.35 -14.92
C SER A 166 6.65 -14.35 -14.40
N PHE A 167 5.94 -13.21 -14.49
CA PHE A 167 4.50 -13.12 -14.19
C PHE A 167 3.66 -13.77 -15.28
N LYS A 168 4.04 -13.59 -16.55
CA LYS A 168 3.35 -14.21 -17.69
C LYS A 168 3.41 -15.73 -17.63
N GLU A 169 4.53 -16.32 -17.24
CA GLU A 169 4.66 -17.77 -17.00
C GLU A 169 3.67 -18.28 -15.95
N ALA A 170 3.31 -17.43 -14.99
CA ALA A 170 2.32 -17.72 -13.96
C ALA A 170 0.87 -17.38 -14.36
N GLY A 171 0.64 -16.77 -15.53
CA GLY A 171 -0.69 -16.28 -15.94
C GLY A 171 -1.10 -14.96 -15.29
N ILE A 172 -0.14 -14.20 -14.75
CA ILE A 172 -0.33 -12.87 -14.16
C ILE A 172 -0.01 -11.81 -15.21
N TYR A 173 -0.90 -10.84 -15.38
CA TYR A 173 -0.77 -9.78 -16.39
C TYR A 173 -0.86 -8.39 -15.74
N PRO A 174 0.27 -7.81 -15.29
CA PRO A 174 0.26 -6.47 -14.72
C PRO A 174 -0.28 -5.45 -15.72
N GLN A 175 -1.19 -4.59 -15.24
CA GLN A 175 -1.73 -3.46 -16.00
C GLN A 175 -1.21 -2.17 -15.39
N VAL A 176 -0.81 -1.22 -16.22
CA VAL A 176 -0.39 0.12 -15.78
C VAL A 176 -1.24 1.15 -16.49
N SER A 177 -1.90 2.01 -15.72
CA SER A 177 -2.71 3.11 -16.22
C SER A 177 -2.18 4.42 -15.66
N LYS A 178 -2.19 5.47 -16.49
CA LYS A 178 -1.83 6.84 -16.07
C LYS A 178 -3.09 7.54 -15.57
N SER A 179 -2.96 8.32 -14.51
CA SER A 179 -4.00 9.22 -14.05
C SER A 179 -3.48 10.65 -13.89
N ASN A 180 -4.35 11.62 -14.13
CA ASN A 180 -4.06 13.04 -13.91
C ASN A 180 -4.28 13.45 -12.45
N SER A 181 -5.09 12.69 -11.72
CA SER A 181 -5.34 12.90 -10.29
C SER A 181 -5.57 11.56 -9.62
N ILE A 182 -4.87 11.34 -8.53
CA ILE A 182 -4.99 10.23 -7.59
C ILE A 182 -4.99 10.89 -6.21
N THR A 183 -5.96 10.55 -5.37
CA THR A 183 -5.99 10.97 -3.97
C THR A 183 -5.56 9.79 -3.12
N LEU A 184 -4.55 9.98 -2.28
CA LEU A 184 -4.10 8.97 -1.33
C LEU A 184 -4.37 9.44 0.09
N GLU A 185 -5.05 8.59 0.87
CA GLU A 185 -5.35 8.83 2.28
C GLU A 185 -4.08 8.95 3.13
N ALA A 186 -4.24 9.45 4.36
CA ALA A 186 -3.17 9.44 5.34
C ALA A 186 -2.79 7.99 5.73
N ALA A 187 -1.49 7.76 5.88
CA ALA A 187 -0.94 6.54 6.45
C ALA A 187 -1.30 6.44 7.93
N VAL A 188 -1.53 5.22 8.37
CA VAL A 188 -1.72 4.92 9.78
C VAL A 188 -0.38 5.07 10.50
N THR A 189 -0.28 6.00 11.45
CA THR A 189 0.93 6.21 12.24
C THR A 189 0.65 6.05 13.73
N GLY A 190 1.55 5.37 14.43
CA GLY A 190 1.48 5.18 15.88
C GLY A 190 1.78 6.47 16.65
N GLU A 191 1.30 6.53 17.90
CA GLU A 191 1.61 7.63 18.81
C GLU A 191 3.00 7.48 19.43
N VAL A 192 3.72 8.60 19.51
CA VAL A 192 4.99 8.67 20.22
C VAL A 192 4.70 8.85 21.71
N LYS A 193 5.07 7.86 22.54
CA LYS A 193 4.83 7.88 23.99
C LYS A 193 6.04 8.25 24.84
N TYR A 194 7.24 7.98 24.33
CA TYR A 194 8.49 8.11 25.09
C TYR A 194 9.54 8.97 24.40
N ALA A 195 9.53 9.06 23.07
CA ALA A 195 10.47 9.93 22.38
C ALA A 195 10.00 11.38 22.53
N GLU A 196 10.90 12.24 22.95
CA GLU A 196 10.70 13.67 23.09
C GLU A 196 11.67 14.42 22.18
N ARG A 197 11.30 15.65 21.81
CA ARG A 197 12.18 16.51 21.05
C ARG A 197 13.37 16.86 21.93
N ASN A 198 14.58 16.59 21.46
CA ASN A 198 15.78 17.11 22.10
C ASN A 198 15.92 18.59 21.69
N GLU A 199 15.77 19.50 22.65
CA GLU A 199 15.94 20.94 22.46
C GLU A 199 17.37 21.41 22.79
#